data_AF-A0A7W5PGA7-F1
#
_entry.id   AF-A0A7W5PGA7-F1
#
_cell.length_a   1.000
_cell.length_b   1.000
_cell.length_c   1.000
_cell.angle_alpha   90.00
_cell.angle_beta   90.00
_cell.angle_gamma   90.00
#
_symmetry.space_group_name_H-M   'P 1'
#
loop_
_entity.id
_entity.type
_entity.pdbx_description
1 polymer ?
#
loop_
_entity_poly.entity_id
_entity_poly.type
_entity_poly.pdbx_seq_one_letter_code
_entity_poly.pdbx_strand_id
1 'polypeptide(L)'
;MDEGSAPLATELKQVGWDVRSPWELVNTPVPYESAIPVLLQHLDGPYLDRNREGIGRALAVKEAAYAWPILRAAYEKEPPDTGMKTGLAVALSAIAKPDRRGELIELVSNPVHGRTRIFFVDNLRRSRSPEAKATLDALADDPDLGSDIARYKSKR
;
A
#
# COMPACT_ATOMS: atom_id res chain seq x y z
N MET A 1 4.04 -21.63 14.71
CA MET A 1 3.48 -20.27 14.81
C MET A 1 4.56 -19.33 14.31
N ASP A 2 4.23 -18.34 13.49
CA ASP A 2 5.19 -17.26 13.19
C ASP A 2 5.22 -16.36 14.44
N GLU A 3 6.18 -16.62 15.34
CA GLU A 3 6.24 -16.06 16.70
C GLU A 3 6.18 -14.52 16.71
N GLY A 4 6.58 -13.87 15.62
CA GLY A 4 6.56 -12.42 15.49
C GLY A 4 5.16 -11.79 15.44
N SER A 5 4.09 -12.52 15.10
CA SER A 5 2.74 -11.93 14.90
C SER A 5 1.81 -12.05 16.11
N ALA A 6 2.27 -12.58 17.24
CA ALA A 6 1.41 -12.95 18.36
C ALA A 6 0.56 -11.80 18.97
N PRO A 7 1.08 -10.56 19.13
CA PRO A 7 0.27 -9.45 19.64
C PRO A 7 -0.91 -9.12 18.72
N LEU A 8 -0.64 -9.01 17.42
CA LEU A 8 -1.66 -8.71 16.41
C LEU A 8 -2.73 -9.82 16.36
N ALA A 9 -2.32 -11.09 16.35
CA ALA A 9 -3.25 -12.21 16.32
C ALA A 9 -4.19 -12.21 17.55
N THR A 10 -3.66 -11.86 18.72
CA THR A 10 -4.44 -11.75 19.96
C THR A 10 -5.51 -10.68 19.85
N GLU A 11 -5.16 -9.49 19.37
CA GLU A 11 -6.09 -8.37 19.25
C GLU A 11 -7.11 -8.59 18.11
N LEU A 12 -6.70 -9.17 16.99
CA LEU A 12 -7.60 -9.56 15.91
C LEU A 12 -8.65 -10.56 16.39
N LYS A 13 -8.27 -11.52 17.24
CA LYS A 13 -9.20 -12.49 17.82
C LYS A 13 -10.27 -11.82 18.69
N GLN A 14 -9.92 -10.75 19.42
CA GLN A 14 -10.88 -9.99 20.24
C GLN A 14 -11.96 -9.30 19.39
N VAL A 15 -11.64 -8.95 18.14
CA VAL A 15 -12.58 -8.36 17.18
C VAL A 15 -13.19 -9.37 16.20
N GLY A 16 -13.09 -10.66 16.50
CA GLY A 16 -13.75 -11.76 15.79
C GLY A 16 -12.93 -12.42 14.68
N TRP A 17 -11.64 -12.10 14.55
CA TRP A 17 -10.75 -12.63 13.52
C TRP A 17 -9.71 -13.59 14.10
N ASP A 18 -9.99 -14.89 14.04
CA ASP A 18 -9.04 -15.93 14.45
C ASP A 18 -8.05 -16.22 13.31
N VAL A 19 -7.03 -15.37 13.20
CA VAL A 19 -5.96 -15.50 12.20
C VAL A 19 -4.61 -15.67 12.87
N ARG A 20 -3.71 -16.40 12.22
CA ARG A 20 -2.35 -16.67 12.74
C ARG A 20 -1.29 -15.73 12.18
N SER A 21 -1.64 -14.97 11.14
CA SER A 21 -0.75 -14.06 10.44
C SER A 21 -1.58 -13.00 9.70
N PRO A 22 -1.07 -11.77 9.55
CA PRO A 22 -1.74 -10.75 8.74
C PRO A 22 -1.99 -11.21 7.28
N TRP A 23 -1.17 -12.13 6.76
CA TRP A 23 -1.35 -12.70 5.43
C TRP A 23 -2.64 -13.51 5.27
N GLU A 24 -3.24 -14.02 6.34
CA GLU A 24 -4.54 -14.69 6.25
C GLU A 24 -5.67 -13.68 5.96
N LEU A 25 -5.56 -12.43 6.44
CA LEU A 25 -6.48 -11.34 6.07
C LEU A 25 -6.25 -10.85 4.63
N VAL A 26 -5.00 -10.83 4.15
CA VAL A 26 -4.72 -10.47 2.75
C VAL A 26 -5.40 -11.44 1.77
N ASN A 27 -5.48 -12.72 2.15
CA ASN A 27 -5.99 -13.79 1.30
C ASN A 27 -7.47 -14.14 1.55
N THR A 28 -8.13 -13.50 2.53
CA THR A 28 -9.54 -13.79 2.80
C THR A 28 -10.44 -13.02 1.83
N PRO A 29 -11.47 -13.66 1.26
CA PRO A 29 -12.47 -12.98 0.45
C PRO A 29 -13.53 -12.25 1.31
N VAL A 30 -13.54 -12.49 2.62
CA VAL A 30 -14.56 -11.97 3.54
C VAL A 30 -14.17 -10.57 4.00
N PRO A 31 -15.08 -9.57 3.98
CA PRO A 31 -14.80 -8.24 4.53
C PRO A 31 -14.43 -8.30 6.02
N TYR A 32 -13.41 -7.53 6.43
CA TYR A 32 -12.88 -7.50 7.79
C TYR A 32 -12.79 -6.08 8.35
N GLU A 33 -13.86 -5.30 8.20
CA GLU A 33 -13.97 -3.92 8.70
C GLU A 33 -13.56 -3.77 10.17
N SER A 34 -13.94 -4.73 11.02
CA SER A 34 -13.60 -4.74 12.45
C SER A 34 -12.10 -4.92 12.71
N ALA A 35 -11.34 -5.49 11.78
CA ALA A 35 -9.90 -5.68 11.90
C ALA A 35 -9.09 -4.43 11.50
N ILE A 36 -9.68 -3.51 10.72
CA ILE A 36 -8.95 -2.34 10.18
C ILE A 36 -8.40 -1.45 11.31
N PRO A 37 -9.17 -1.07 12.35
CA PRO A 37 -8.63 -0.27 13.45
C PRO A 37 -7.47 -0.95 14.19
N VAL A 38 -7.53 -2.27 14.36
CA VAL A 38 -6.47 -3.07 14.99
C VAL A 38 -5.21 -3.04 14.11
N LEU A 39 -5.34 -3.31 12.80
CA LEU A 39 -4.22 -3.25 11.86
C LEU A 39 -3.53 -1.88 11.85
N LEU A 40 -4.29 -0.79 11.94
CA LEU A 40 -3.75 0.57 12.01
C LEU A 40 -2.93 0.82 13.29
N GLN A 41 -3.37 0.29 14.43
CA GLN A 41 -2.63 0.39 15.70
C GLN A 41 -1.29 -0.35 15.67
N HIS A 42 -1.19 -1.37 14.82
CA HIS A 42 0.01 -2.20 14.70
C HIS A 42 1.00 -1.76 13.60
N LEU A 43 0.77 -0.63 12.92
CA LEU A 43 1.67 -0.15 11.85
C LEU A 43 3.13 0.07 12.32
N ASP A 44 3.31 0.62 13.52
CA ASP A 44 4.64 0.88 14.12
C ASP A 44 5.11 -0.25 15.05
N GLY A 45 4.42 -1.39 15.07
CA GLY A 45 4.76 -2.50 15.96
C GLY A 45 6.08 -3.20 15.60
N PRO A 46 6.76 -3.84 16.56
CA PRO A 46 8.09 -4.45 16.39
C PRO A 46 8.02 -5.82 15.68
N TYR A 47 7.45 -5.85 14.48
CA TYR A 47 7.26 -7.06 13.68
C TYR A 47 8.45 -7.32 12.74
N LEU A 48 8.65 -8.60 12.39
CA LEU A 48 9.49 -8.95 11.25
C LEU A 48 8.95 -8.28 9.98
N ASP A 49 9.85 -7.85 9.09
CA ASP A 49 9.49 -7.06 7.91
C ASP A 49 8.44 -7.75 7.01
N ARG A 50 8.50 -9.08 6.89
CA ARG A 50 7.48 -9.89 6.20
C ARG A 50 6.07 -9.75 6.81
N ASN A 51 5.98 -9.65 8.13
CA ASN A 51 4.69 -9.46 8.81
C ASN A 51 4.24 -8.00 8.75
N ARG A 52 5.17 -7.04 8.77
CA ARG A 52 4.88 -5.63 8.51
C ARG A 52 4.29 -5.42 7.10
N GLU A 53 4.86 -6.07 6.08
CA GLU A 53 4.28 -6.06 4.73
C GLU A 53 2.85 -6.61 4.73
N GLY A 54 2.62 -7.73 5.41
CA GLY A 54 1.29 -8.32 5.55
C GLY A 54 0.29 -7.36 6.17
N ILE A 55 0.67 -6.65 7.24
CA ILE A 55 -0.17 -5.64 7.89
C ILE A 55 -0.52 -4.52 6.90
N GLY A 56 0.48 -3.97 6.22
CA GLY A 56 0.27 -2.93 5.21
C GLY A 56 -0.68 -3.39 4.09
N ARG A 57 -0.47 -4.60 3.55
CA ARG A 57 -1.32 -5.15 2.48
C ARG A 57 -2.74 -5.48 2.95
N ALA A 58 -2.93 -5.91 4.18
CA ALA A 58 -4.28 -6.15 4.73
C ALA A 58 -5.09 -4.85 4.79
N LEU A 59 -4.44 -3.68 4.81
CA LEU A 59 -5.11 -2.38 4.76
C LEU A 59 -5.47 -1.94 3.31
N ALA A 60 -5.19 -2.77 2.30
CA ALA A 60 -5.54 -2.52 0.89
C ALA A 60 -7.01 -2.86 0.56
N VAL A 61 -7.93 -2.38 1.40
CA VAL A 61 -9.38 -2.58 1.28
C VAL A 61 -10.10 -1.24 1.29
N LYS A 62 -11.17 -1.11 0.51
CA LYS A 62 -11.87 0.20 0.31
C LYS A 62 -12.39 0.78 1.63
N GLU A 63 -12.70 -0.06 2.60
CA GLU A 63 -13.18 0.29 3.93
C GLU A 63 -12.11 1.01 4.74
N ALA A 64 -10.82 0.84 4.42
CA ALA A 64 -9.70 1.56 5.03
C ALA A 64 -9.48 2.96 4.44
N ALA A 65 -10.30 3.41 3.47
CA ALA A 65 -10.11 4.71 2.81
C ALA A 65 -10.13 5.91 3.78
N TYR A 66 -10.82 5.80 4.92
CA TYR A 66 -10.81 6.86 5.95
C TYR A 66 -9.42 7.04 6.57
N ALA A 67 -8.57 6.03 6.54
CA ALA A 67 -7.24 6.02 7.11
C ALA A 67 -6.15 6.57 6.17
N TRP A 68 -6.53 7.15 5.02
CA TRP A 68 -5.59 7.73 4.05
C TRP A 68 -4.48 8.58 4.69
N PRO A 69 -4.77 9.57 5.58
CA PRO A 69 -3.72 10.41 6.15
C PRO A 69 -2.72 9.61 7.00
N ILE A 70 -3.21 8.60 7.73
CA ILE A 70 -2.38 7.73 8.59
C ILE A 70 -1.48 6.86 7.72
N LEU A 71 -2.03 6.23 6.68
CA LEU A 71 -1.30 5.36 5.77
C LEU A 71 -0.26 6.13 4.95
N ARG A 72 -0.59 7.35 4.51
CA ARG A 72 0.34 8.22 3.81
C ARG A 72 1.51 8.63 4.70
N ALA A 73 1.23 9.07 5.93
CA ALA A 73 2.28 9.44 6.88
C ALA A 73 3.19 8.25 7.22
N ALA A 74 2.61 7.05 7.43
CA ALA A 74 3.37 5.83 7.63
C ALA A 74 4.24 5.49 6.40
N TYR A 75 3.68 5.63 5.19
CA TYR A 75 4.42 5.38 3.95
C TYR A 75 5.59 6.34 3.81
N GLU A 76 5.39 7.64 4.03
CA GLU A 76 6.43 8.66 3.90
C GLU A 76 7.57 8.45 4.90
N LYS A 77 7.26 8.05 6.15
CA LYS A 77 8.21 7.77 7.23
C LYS A 77 9.06 6.52 6.97
N GLU A 78 8.49 5.50 6.33
CA GLU A 78 9.13 4.20 6.17
C GLU A 78 10.35 4.28 5.22
N PRO A 79 11.48 3.61 5.52
CA PRO A 79 12.61 3.54 4.59
C PRO A 79 12.23 2.90 3.24
N PRO A 80 12.91 3.25 2.15
CA PRO A 80 12.75 2.52 0.88
C PRO A 80 13.14 1.04 1.05
N ASP A 81 12.65 0.21 0.15
CA ASP A 81 12.98 -1.22 0.05
C ASP A 81 12.59 -2.11 1.24
N THR A 82 11.72 -1.63 2.13
CA THR A 82 11.12 -2.48 3.19
C THR A 82 9.81 -3.11 2.74
N GLY A 83 9.47 -4.26 3.33
CA GLY A 83 8.19 -4.92 3.17
C GLY A 83 7.03 -4.02 3.63
N MET A 84 7.21 -3.28 4.73
CA MET A 84 6.20 -2.30 5.18
C MET A 84 5.92 -1.22 4.12
N LYS A 85 6.98 -0.65 3.52
CA LYS A 85 6.87 0.37 2.45
C LYS A 85 6.06 -0.18 1.27
N THR A 86 6.33 -1.42 0.90
CA THR A 86 5.61 -2.15 -0.15
C THR A 86 4.13 -2.33 0.21
N GLY A 87 3.83 -2.83 1.42
CA GLY A 87 2.45 -3.04 1.86
C GLY A 87 1.64 -1.74 1.89
N LEU A 88 2.24 -0.65 2.38
CA LEU A 88 1.61 0.67 2.43
C LEU A 88 1.38 1.26 1.04
N ALA A 89 2.31 1.08 0.09
CA ALA A 89 2.11 1.52 -1.29
C ALA A 89 0.93 0.78 -1.96
N VAL A 90 0.80 -0.52 -1.71
CA VAL A 90 -0.35 -1.32 -2.17
C VAL A 90 -1.65 -0.80 -1.55
N ALA A 91 -1.66 -0.53 -0.24
CA ALA A 91 -2.82 0.00 0.45
C ALA A 91 -3.27 1.35 -0.12
N LEU A 92 -2.35 2.31 -0.20
CA LEU A 92 -2.62 3.64 -0.75
C LEU A 92 -3.13 3.56 -2.20
N SER A 93 -2.52 2.73 -3.04
CA SER A 93 -2.98 2.55 -4.42
C SER A 93 -4.40 1.97 -4.51
N ALA A 94 -4.75 1.04 -3.61
CA ALA A 94 -6.06 0.39 -3.60
C ALA A 94 -7.18 1.31 -3.09
N ILE A 95 -6.90 2.14 -2.08
CA ILE A 95 -7.91 3.01 -1.45
C ILE A 95 -8.01 4.40 -2.08
N ALA A 96 -7.07 4.78 -2.96
CA ALA A 96 -7.05 6.08 -3.62
C ALA A 96 -8.31 6.31 -4.44
N LYS A 97 -9.02 7.39 -4.10
CA LYS A 97 -10.19 7.90 -4.81
C LYS A 97 -9.78 9.01 -5.80
N PRO A 98 -10.63 9.36 -6.79
CA PRO A 98 -10.30 10.37 -7.80
C PRO A 98 -9.89 11.74 -7.26
N ASP A 99 -10.41 12.14 -6.10
CA ASP A 99 -10.08 13.38 -5.38
C ASP A 99 -8.67 13.37 -4.76
N ARG A 100 -8.08 12.20 -4.54
CA ARG A 100 -6.71 12.01 -4.00
C ARG A 100 -5.64 11.83 -5.08
N ARG A 101 -5.98 12.09 -6.35
CA ARG A 101 -5.06 11.88 -7.47
C ARG A 101 -3.80 12.74 -7.38
N GLY A 102 -3.94 14.01 -7.01
CA GLY A 102 -2.78 14.90 -6.83
C GLY A 102 -1.78 14.33 -5.83
N GLU A 103 -2.28 13.77 -4.73
CA GLU A 103 -1.45 13.11 -3.72
C GLU A 103 -0.75 11.85 -4.26
N LEU A 104 -1.40 11.04 -5.08
CA LEU A 104 -0.72 9.93 -5.76
C LEU A 104 0.37 10.40 -6.74
N ILE A 105 0.16 11.55 -7.40
CA ILE A 105 1.16 12.15 -8.27
C ILE A 105 2.38 12.60 -7.46
N GLU A 106 2.17 13.24 -6.32
CA GLU A 106 3.26 13.60 -5.40
C GLU A 106 4.07 12.37 -4.98
N LEU A 107 3.41 11.28 -4.60
CA LEU A 107 4.09 10.05 -4.17
C LEU A 107 4.85 9.35 -5.30
N VAL A 108 4.27 9.22 -6.51
CA VAL A 108 4.95 8.54 -7.63
C VAL A 108 6.15 9.35 -8.16
N SER A 109 6.09 10.68 -8.05
CA SER A 109 7.13 11.58 -8.56
C SER A 109 8.30 11.76 -7.59
N ASN A 110 8.19 11.32 -6.32
CA ASN A 110 9.25 11.50 -5.33
C ASN A 110 10.23 10.31 -5.31
N PRO A 111 11.45 10.42 -5.87
CA PRO A 111 12.38 9.29 -5.98
C PRO A 111 12.86 8.73 -4.63
N VAL A 112 12.69 9.45 -3.52
CA VAL A 112 13.01 8.96 -2.16
C VAL A 112 12.25 7.68 -1.83
N HIS A 113 11.12 7.41 -2.48
CA HIS A 113 10.31 6.22 -2.25
C HIS A 113 10.74 4.99 -3.07
N GLY A 114 11.78 5.13 -3.91
CA GLY A 114 12.39 4.05 -4.68
C GLY A 114 11.38 3.30 -5.55
N ARG A 115 11.59 1.99 -5.73
CA ARG A 115 10.77 1.17 -6.63
C ARG A 115 9.32 0.97 -6.19
N THR A 116 8.98 1.17 -4.91
CA THR A 116 7.59 0.99 -4.43
C THR A 116 6.59 1.94 -5.10
N ARG A 117 7.06 3.04 -5.69
CA ARG A 117 6.25 3.96 -6.51
C ARG A 117 5.53 3.26 -7.66
N ILE A 118 6.01 2.09 -8.10
CA ILE A 118 5.37 1.30 -9.17
C ILE A 118 3.91 0.94 -8.87
N PHE A 119 3.52 0.79 -7.61
CA PHE A 119 2.15 0.48 -7.23
C PHE A 119 1.17 1.60 -7.58
N PHE A 120 1.64 2.85 -7.70
CA PHE A 120 0.80 3.99 -8.08
C PHE A 120 0.66 4.15 -9.60
N VAL A 121 1.61 3.62 -10.38
CA VAL A 121 1.64 3.76 -11.84
C VAL A 121 0.36 3.21 -12.48
N ASP A 122 -0.08 2.01 -12.09
CA ASP A 122 -1.26 1.40 -12.69
C ASP A 122 -2.57 2.12 -12.29
N ASN A 123 -2.64 2.66 -11.07
CA ASN A 123 -3.77 3.50 -10.65
C ASN A 123 -3.85 4.77 -11.51
N LEU A 124 -2.74 5.51 -11.63
CA LEU A 124 -2.66 6.74 -12.41
C LEU A 124 -2.95 6.50 -13.90
N ARG A 125 -2.43 5.40 -14.46
CA ARG A 125 -2.68 4.98 -15.84
C ARG A 125 -4.17 4.76 -16.13
N ARG A 126 -4.93 4.22 -15.16
CA ARG A 126 -6.37 3.97 -15.29
C ARG A 126 -7.23 5.23 -15.11
N SER A 127 -6.69 6.30 -14.52
CA SER A 127 -7.45 7.48 -14.07
C SER A 127 -8.03 8.39 -15.17
N ARG A 128 -7.70 8.16 -16.46
CA ARG A 128 -8.03 9.03 -17.62
C ARG A 128 -7.58 10.49 -17.48
N SER A 129 -6.85 10.85 -16.43
CA SER A 129 -6.41 12.23 -16.18
C SER A 129 -5.28 12.63 -17.14
N PRO A 130 -5.40 13.78 -17.84
CA PRO A 130 -4.30 14.33 -18.63
C PRO A 130 -3.06 14.59 -17.78
N GLU A 131 -3.25 15.06 -16.55
CA GLU A 131 -2.18 15.31 -15.59
C GLU A 131 -1.46 14.00 -15.23
N ALA A 132 -2.20 12.94 -14.88
CA ALA A 132 -1.61 11.64 -14.56
C ALA A 132 -0.83 11.07 -15.76
N LYS A 133 -1.36 11.26 -16.98
CA LYS A 133 -0.65 10.86 -18.20
C LYS A 133 0.65 11.64 -18.35
N ALA A 134 0.63 12.97 -18.20
CA ALA A 134 1.81 13.81 -18.29
C ALA A 134 2.86 13.44 -17.24
N THR A 135 2.45 13.15 -16.00
CA THR A 135 3.34 12.65 -14.94
C THR A 135 4.01 11.34 -15.35
N LEU A 136 3.26 10.36 -15.86
CA LEU A 136 3.84 9.09 -16.31
C LEU A 136 4.74 9.24 -17.54
N ASP A 137 4.44 10.19 -18.43
CA ASP A 137 5.30 10.52 -19.57
C ASP A 137 6.63 11.15 -19.10
N ALA A 138 6.59 12.02 -18.09
CA ALA A 138 7.80 12.60 -17.49
C ALA A 138 8.66 11.59 -16.73
N LEU A 139 8.07 10.50 -16.23
CA LEU A 139 8.77 9.40 -15.55
C LEU A 139 9.26 8.30 -16.52
N ALA A 140 9.20 8.50 -17.84
CA ALA A 140 9.55 7.47 -18.81
C ALA A 140 11.02 7.01 -18.71
N ASP A 141 11.92 7.91 -18.32
CA ASP A 141 13.35 7.63 -18.13
C ASP A 141 13.75 7.48 -16.65
N ASP A 142 12.76 7.37 -15.75
CA ASP A 142 13.01 7.16 -14.32
C ASP A 142 13.78 5.83 -14.11
N PRO A 143 14.88 5.82 -13.35
CA PRO A 143 15.72 4.62 -13.20
C PRO A 143 14.98 3.44 -12.53
N ASP A 144 13.98 3.71 -11.68
CA ASP A 144 13.21 2.66 -11.01
C ASP A 144 11.95 2.28 -11.79
N LEU A 145 11.34 3.22 -12.52
CA LEU A 145 10.00 3.05 -13.10
C LEU A 145 9.96 2.99 -14.63
N GLY A 146 10.97 3.50 -15.33
CA GLY A 146 10.95 3.71 -16.77
C GLY A 146 10.69 2.43 -17.56
N SER A 147 11.33 1.33 -17.17
CA SER A 147 11.14 0.01 -17.81
C SER A 147 9.69 -0.50 -17.68
N ASP A 148 9.06 -0.27 -16.53
CA ASP A 148 7.69 -0.68 -16.27
C ASP A 148 6.70 0.24 -17.01
N ILE A 149 6.94 1.55 -17.02
CA ILE A 149 6.15 2.54 -17.78
C ILE A 149 6.18 2.22 -19.29
N ALA A 150 7.35 1.89 -19.84
CA ALA A 150 7.51 1.53 -21.25
C ALA A 150 6.70 0.28 -21.63
N ARG A 151 6.70 -0.75 -20.77
CA ARG A 151 5.91 -1.98 -20.96
C ARG A 151 4.40 -1.74 -21.04
N TYR A 152 3.89 -0.69 -20.39
CA TYR A 152 2.48 -0.33 -20.48
C TYR A 152 2.12 0.42 -21.77
N LYS A 153 3.07 1.17 -22.34
CA LYS A 153 2.86 1.90 -23.61
C LYS A 153 2.81 0.96 -24.82
N SER A 154 3.54 -0.16 -24.78
CA SER A 154 3.60 -1.13 -25.89
C SER A 154 2.38 -2.06 -26.02
N LYS A 155 1.46 -2.05 -25.06
CA LYS A 155 0.22 -2.85 -25.05
C LYS A 155 -1.02 -2.08 -25.54
N ARG A 156 -0.84 -0.91 -26.17
CA ARG A 156 -1.92 -0.10 -26.74
C ARG A 156 -2.08 -0.35 -28.23
#